data_AF-A0A1F9Y7C3-F1
#
_entry.id   AF-A0A1F9Y7C3-F1
#
_cell.length_a   1.000
_cell.length_b   1.000
_cell.length_c   1.000
_cell.angle_alpha   90.00
_cell.angle_beta   90.00
_cell.angle_gamma   90.00
#
_symmetry.space_group_name_H-M   'P 1'
#
loop_
_entity.id
_entity.type
_entity.pdbx_description
1 polymer ?
#
loop_
_entity_poly.entity_id
_entity_poly.type
_entity_poly.pdbx_seq_one_letter_code
_entity_poly.pdbx_strand_id
1 'polypeptide(L)'
;MSPAVILFVPAACLSAVFCNFDDLPATVTNELPGSSTTWLYTTADVNPDNNYYMTIYDADGWRSTVGYPDNAGIHNFFYIYFNTYMSDHMGWPTYGYMGIDADSAVVGKCLRYDVTGGINSTGVYGSTITTKQDYLNYLSQGHDPVADGALVGSPYVYFCNNSSSYSPIPFPEASQANRLSVYIYAPPGLNNGVGGWGNPVTTTMNFGPFNGVGGHWYHNIYSRGGGWIHVLLDSHPQHNNAFHNASLYPYPSASIRDMGVDYYNTMSALYVVFMPYGGIDTVPYTVMYDEMEFYNDPEPQNNETIASPTVMYVPASKTFEIGLNDKYKGNSRSYSTYELRYSFSPITNANWAEAAPVRILADARFDIDERADGKFAKWWPYYQSVWAPFTLASDEDKARLLPGTRIYFAVRDISQVDGDGSTPVTDTGVGHWATGGRDYANYGDTFDYAGDQPVLKLIKRIDYIVPGGHPSPVTYETGYPVPPENLEVK
;
A
#
# COMPACT_ATOMS: atom_id res chain seq x y z
N MET A 1 -20.99 -29.54 -42.53
CA MET A 1 -19.94 -28.54 -42.24
C MET A 1 -20.13 -28.13 -40.80
N SER A 2 -19.28 -28.61 -39.89
CA SER A 2 -19.34 -28.21 -38.47
C SER A 2 -18.72 -26.82 -38.34
N PRO A 3 -19.32 -25.90 -37.56
CA PRO A 3 -18.74 -24.58 -37.36
C PRO A 3 -17.43 -24.74 -36.59
N ALA A 4 -16.39 -24.05 -37.04
CA ALA A 4 -15.12 -23.98 -36.32
C ALA A 4 -15.37 -23.30 -34.97
N VAL A 5 -15.20 -24.06 -33.88
CA VAL A 5 -15.14 -23.51 -32.54
C VAL A 5 -13.80 -22.79 -32.42
N ILE A 6 -13.82 -21.47 -32.56
CA ILE A 6 -12.68 -20.63 -32.23
C ILE A 6 -12.56 -20.65 -30.70
N LEU A 7 -11.64 -21.46 -30.18
CA LEU A 7 -11.20 -21.36 -28.80
C LEU A 7 -10.47 -20.02 -28.64
N PHE A 8 -11.14 -19.04 -28.05
CA PHE A 8 -10.46 -17.90 -27.47
C PHE A 8 -9.66 -18.43 -26.27
N VAL A 9 -8.36 -18.61 -26.47
CA VAL A 9 -7.43 -18.73 -25.35
C VAL A 9 -7.41 -17.34 -24.71
N PRO A 10 -7.84 -17.16 -23.45
CA PRO A 10 -7.70 -15.88 -22.78
C PRO A 10 -6.22 -15.50 -22.82
N ALA A 11 -5.92 -14.28 -23.25
CA ALA A 11 -4.57 -13.76 -23.24
C ALA A 11 -3.99 -13.96 -21.84
N ALA A 12 -2.86 -14.64 -21.73
CA ALA A 12 -2.20 -14.83 -20.45
C ALA A 12 -1.93 -13.45 -19.83
N CYS A 13 -2.24 -13.29 -18.54
CA CYS A 13 -1.81 -12.13 -17.77
C CYS A 13 -0.29 -12.01 -17.92
N LEU A 14 0.18 -10.96 -18.59
CA LEU A 14 1.58 -10.60 -18.57
C LEU A 14 1.79 -9.82 -17.26
N SER A 15 2.32 -10.52 -16.26
CA SER A 15 2.92 -9.89 -15.09
C SER A 15 4.21 -9.20 -15.53
N ALA A 16 4.38 -7.95 -15.11
CA ALA A 16 5.63 -7.23 -15.25
C ALA A 16 6.07 -6.75 -13.86
N VAL A 17 7.00 -7.50 -13.27
CA VAL A 17 7.61 -7.18 -11.98
C VAL A 17 8.42 -5.90 -12.13
N PHE A 18 8.07 -4.86 -11.38
CA PHE A 18 8.89 -3.66 -11.30
C PHE A 18 10.10 -3.90 -10.40
N CYS A 19 9.86 -4.40 -9.18
CA CYS A 19 10.91 -4.83 -8.28
C CYS A 19 10.36 -5.80 -7.22
N ASN A 20 11.02 -6.95 -7.06
CA ASN A 20 10.75 -7.93 -6.00
C ASN A 20 11.96 -8.13 -5.07
N PHE A 21 13.05 -7.37 -5.25
CA PHE A 21 14.26 -7.35 -4.41
C PHE A 21 15.04 -8.67 -4.25
N ASP A 22 14.56 -9.79 -4.79
CA ASP A 22 15.13 -11.14 -4.63
C ASP A 22 16.57 -11.29 -5.15
N ASP A 23 16.93 -10.53 -6.17
CA ASP A 23 18.25 -10.57 -6.79
C ASP A 23 19.31 -9.74 -6.04
N LEU A 24 18.89 -8.87 -5.12
CA LEU A 24 19.78 -8.07 -4.27
C LEU A 24 20.35 -8.92 -3.12
N PRO A 25 21.62 -8.74 -2.72
CA PRO A 25 22.15 -9.41 -1.54
C PRO A 25 21.50 -8.85 -0.27
N ALA A 26 21.21 -9.73 0.69
CA ALA A 26 20.74 -9.30 2.01
C ALA A 26 21.80 -8.42 2.68
N THR A 27 21.36 -7.34 3.33
CA THR A 27 22.25 -6.40 4.01
C THR A 27 22.63 -6.97 5.38
N VAL A 28 23.92 -7.22 5.58
CA VAL A 28 24.46 -7.64 6.87
C VAL A 28 24.58 -6.42 7.80
N THR A 29 24.37 -6.58 9.11
CA THR A 29 24.23 -5.44 10.04
C THR A 29 25.38 -4.43 9.96
N ASN A 30 26.61 -4.93 9.83
CA ASN A 30 27.86 -4.14 9.89
C ASN A 30 28.49 -3.91 8.51
N GLU A 31 27.71 -4.07 7.44
CA GLU A 31 28.16 -3.87 6.07
C GLU A 31 27.25 -2.87 5.34
N LEU A 32 27.78 -2.32 4.25
CA LEU A 32 26.98 -1.53 3.32
C LEU A 32 26.03 -2.45 2.53
N PRO A 33 24.87 -1.95 2.10
CA PRO A 33 24.03 -2.69 1.18
C PRO A 33 24.78 -3.02 -0.10
N GLY A 34 24.59 -4.24 -0.61
CA GLY A 34 25.27 -4.71 -1.80
C GLY A 34 24.49 -4.44 -3.10
N SER A 35 25.22 -4.51 -4.20
CA SER A 35 24.68 -4.51 -5.56
C SER A 35 24.46 -5.93 -6.08
N SER A 36 23.59 -6.07 -7.08
CA SER A 36 23.42 -7.28 -7.90
C SER A 36 23.85 -7.01 -9.35
N THR A 37 23.61 -7.97 -10.24
CA THR A 37 23.84 -7.78 -11.69
C THR A 37 22.84 -6.82 -12.34
N THR A 38 21.67 -6.67 -11.73
CA THR A 38 20.49 -5.94 -12.24
C THR A 38 20.27 -4.62 -11.51
N TRP A 39 20.78 -4.49 -10.28
CA TRP A 39 20.61 -3.31 -9.44
C TRP A 39 21.94 -2.88 -8.80
N LEU A 40 22.25 -1.60 -8.86
CA LEU A 40 23.45 -1.00 -8.30
C LEU A 40 23.10 -0.14 -7.09
N TYR A 41 23.57 -0.53 -5.89
CA TYR A 41 23.47 0.31 -4.70
C TYR A 41 24.25 1.60 -4.93
N THR A 42 23.60 2.74 -4.71
CA THR A 42 24.11 4.05 -5.12
C THR A 42 23.83 5.10 -4.05
N THR A 43 24.86 5.86 -3.68
CA THR A 43 24.84 7.04 -2.81
C THR A 43 25.77 8.12 -3.38
N ALA A 44 26.06 9.21 -2.67
CA ALA A 44 27.09 10.16 -3.11
C ALA A 44 28.52 9.58 -3.06
N ASP A 45 28.77 8.62 -2.16
CA ASP A 45 30.08 8.00 -1.96
C ASP A 45 30.22 6.63 -2.66
N VAL A 46 29.11 5.90 -2.83
CA VAL A 46 29.09 4.55 -3.41
C VAL A 46 28.45 4.60 -4.79
N ASN A 47 29.21 4.25 -5.82
CA ASN A 47 28.76 4.25 -7.23
C ASN A 47 28.07 5.57 -7.68
N PRO A 48 28.66 6.75 -7.43
CA PRO A 48 27.97 8.02 -7.65
C PRO A 48 27.61 8.27 -9.12
N ASP A 49 26.42 8.84 -9.33
CA ASP A 49 25.99 9.35 -10.62
C ASP A 49 24.95 10.47 -10.46
N ASN A 50 25.32 11.67 -10.91
CA ASN A 50 24.52 12.88 -10.76
C ASN A 50 23.24 12.90 -11.61
N ASN A 51 22.98 11.87 -12.43
CA ASN A 51 21.69 11.69 -13.09
C ASN A 51 20.58 11.20 -12.14
N TYR A 52 20.93 10.80 -10.92
CA TYR A 52 20.00 10.21 -9.96
C TYR A 52 19.89 11.09 -8.72
N TYR A 53 18.66 11.23 -8.20
CA TYR A 53 18.37 12.04 -7.02
C TYR A 53 19.16 11.61 -5.79
N MET A 54 19.35 10.31 -5.59
CA MET A 54 20.10 9.74 -4.46
C MET A 54 21.53 10.27 -4.37
N THR A 55 22.22 10.50 -5.48
CA THR A 55 23.58 11.07 -5.47
C THR A 55 23.57 12.57 -5.12
N ILE A 56 22.58 13.32 -5.63
CA ILE A 56 22.51 14.78 -5.45
C ILE A 56 22.24 15.15 -3.99
N TYR A 57 21.39 14.36 -3.32
CA TYR A 57 20.95 14.61 -1.95
C TYR A 57 21.55 13.65 -0.93
N ASP A 58 22.50 12.81 -1.36
CA ASP A 58 23.13 11.75 -0.59
C ASP A 58 22.13 10.89 0.20
N ALA A 59 21.24 10.23 -0.52
CA ALA A 59 20.27 9.30 0.02
C ALA A 59 20.63 7.87 -0.36
N ASP A 60 20.26 6.90 0.48
CA ASP A 60 20.30 5.50 0.06
C ASP A 60 19.36 5.24 -1.10
N GLY A 61 19.78 4.34 -2.00
CA GLY A 61 18.99 3.90 -3.13
C GLY A 61 19.67 2.85 -3.99
N TRP A 62 18.89 2.31 -4.93
CA TRP A 62 19.39 1.45 -5.99
C TRP A 62 18.88 1.92 -7.33
N ARG A 63 19.68 1.71 -8.36
CA ARG A 63 19.32 1.96 -9.76
C ARG A 63 19.54 0.73 -10.61
N SER A 64 18.67 0.50 -11.59
CA SER A 64 18.80 -0.59 -12.54
C SER A 64 20.07 -0.43 -13.37
N THR A 65 20.81 -1.51 -13.57
CA THR A 65 21.97 -1.56 -14.47
C THR A 65 21.56 -1.64 -15.94
N VAL A 66 20.30 -2.00 -16.20
CA VAL A 66 19.73 -2.17 -17.54
C VAL A 66 18.77 -1.02 -17.83
N GLY A 67 19.02 -0.31 -18.93
CA GLY A 67 18.12 0.74 -19.40
C GLY A 67 16.90 0.18 -20.13
N TYR A 68 15.91 1.02 -20.41
CA TYR A 68 14.69 0.61 -21.10
C TYR A 68 14.97 0.09 -22.52
N PRO A 69 14.18 -0.88 -23.03
CA PRO A 69 14.37 -1.48 -24.36
C PRO A 69 14.51 -0.45 -25.49
N ASP A 70 13.68 0.61 -25.48
CA ASP A 70 13.67 1.65 -26.50
C ASP A 70 14.44 2.91 -26.10
N ASN A 71 14.99 2.95 -24.88
CA ASN A 71 15.76 4.07 -24.38
C ASN A 71 16.77 3.62 -23.32
N ALA A 72 17.92 3.13 -23.80
CA ALA A 72 18.96 2.54 -22.95
C ALA A 72 19.58 3.51 -21.93
N GLY A 73 19.32 4.82 -22.02
CA GLY A 73 19.74 5.81 -21.02
C GLY A 73 18.74 6.04 -19.89
N ILE A 74 17.55 5.42 -19.97
CA ILE A 74 16.52 5.54 -18.95
C ILE A 74 16.53 4.29 -18.07
N HIS A 75 16.67 4.50 -16.77
CA HIS A 75 16.82 3.45 -15.76
C HIS A 75 15.81 3.67 -14.64
N ASN A 76 15.20 2.57 -14.19
CA ASN A 76 14.46 2.54 -12.94
C ASN A 76 15.40 2.75 -11.75
N PHE A 77 14.91 3.41 -10.71
CA PHE A 77 15.59 3.54 -9.44
C PHE A 77 14.59 3.80 -8.31
N PHE A 78 15.02 3.48 -7.09
CA PHE A 78 14.26 3.77 -5.87
C PHE A 78 15.17 4.28 -4.77
N TYR A 79 14.65 5.18 -3.93
CA TYR A 79 15.46 5.90 -2.94
C TYR A 79 14.61 6.44 -1.77
N ILE A 80 15.28 6.70 -0.64
CA ILE A 80 14.68 7.47 0.46
C ILE A 80 14.53 8.92 0.01
N TYR A 81 13.33 9.48 0.14
CA TYR A 81 13.13 10.90 -0.09
C TYR A 81 13.06 11.67 1.23
N PHE A 82 14.01 12.58 1.42
CA PHE A 82 14.04 13.49 2.55
C PHE A 82 13.20 14.73 2.22
N ASN A 83 12.01 14.83 2.83
CA ASN A 83 11.16 15.99 2.63
C ASN A 83 11.85 17.26 3.16
N THR A 84 12.14 18.20 2.26
CA THR A 84 12.75 19.50 2.57
C THR A 84 11.71 20.59 2.87
N TYR A 85 10.44 20.35 2.57
CA TYR A 85 9.34 21.26 2.80
C TYR A 85 8.47 20.79 3.97
N MET A 86 8.88 21.19 5.17
CA MET A 86 8.33 20.74 6.44
C MET A 86 7.01 21.45 6.78
N SER A 87 5.90 20.71 6.77
CA SER A 87 4.59 21.22 7.18
C SER A 87 3.63 20.09 7.53
N ASP A 88 2.55 20.40 8.25
CA ASP A 88 1.44 19.48 8.52
C ASP A 88 0.81 18.91 7.24
N HIS A 89 1.00 19.58 6.10
CA HIS A 89 0.49 19.14 4.81
C HIS A 89 1.44 18.19 4.09
N MET A 90 2.75 18.45 4.15
CA MET A 90 3.75 17.80 3.28
C MET A 90 4.57 16.74 4.01
N GLY A 91 4.55 16.73 5.35
CA GLY A 91 5.41 15.84 6.12
C GLY A 91 6.55 16.58 6.80
N TRP A 92 7.25 15.80 7.61
CA TRP A 92 8.58 16.13 8.12
C TRP A 92 9.53 14.99 7.75
N PRO A 93 10.82 15.27 7.52
CA PRO A 93 11.77 14.25 7.13
C PRO A 93 12.04 13.26 8.25
N THR A 94 12.30 12.02 7.86
CA THR A 94 12.89 10.96 8.68
C THR A 94 14.38 10.87 8.40
N TYR A 95 15.15 10.41 9.37
CA TYR A 95 16.56 10.03 9.21
C TYR A 95 16.67 8.51 9.33
N GLY A 96 17.56 7.93 8.55
CA GLY A 96 17.76 6.50 8.52
C GLY A 96 18.40 6.04 7.22
N TYR A 97 18.33 4.74 6.99
CA TYR A 97 19.03 4.08 5.89
C TYR A 97 18.20 2.93 5.32
N MET A 98 18.47 2.56 4.07
CA MET A 98 17.87 1.38 3.47
C MET A 98 18.79 0.17 3.50
N GLY A 99 18.18 -1.00 3.49
CA GLY A 99 18.84 -2.29 3.35
C GLY A 99 17.91 -3.30 2.69
N ILE A 100 18.39 -4.53 2.56
CA ILE A 100 17.65 -5.66 2.02
C ILE A 100 17.54 -6.72 3.11
N ASP A 101 16.32 -7.16 3.41
CA ASP A 101 16.02 -8.12 4.47
C ASP A 101 15.55 -9.43 3.83
N ALA A 102 16.15 -10.56 4.22
CA ALA A 102 15.80 -11.89 3.72
C ALA A 102 14.97 -12.71 4.72
N ASP A 103 14.85 -12.25 5.96
CA ASP A 103 14.23 -13.01 7.04
C ASP A 103 12.76 -12.60 7.23
N SER A 104 12.43 -11.37 6.85
CA SER A 104 11.14 -10.74 7.12
C SER A 104 10.25 -10.59 5.89
N ALA A 105 10.74 -10.96 4.71
CA ALA A 105 10.06 -10.80 3.43
C ALA A 105 8.78 -11.63 3.33
N VAL A 106 7.89 -11.19 2.45
CA VAL A 106 6.70 -11.95 2.05
C VAL A 106 7.13 -13.11 1.17
N VAL A 107 7.97 -12.83 0.18
CA VAL A 107 8.63 -13.80 -0.69
C VAL A 107 10.09 -13.39 -0.82
N GLY A 108 11.01 -14.36 -0.67
CA GLY A 108 12.44 -14.15 -0.89
C GLY A 108 13.06 -13.02 -0.07
N LYS A 109 13.19 -11.81 -0.63
CA LYS A 109 13.77 -10.65 0.06
C LYS A 109 12.91 -9.41 -0.11
N CYS A 110 13.01 -8.49 0.84
CA CYS A 110 12.29 -7.22 0.77
C CYS A 110 13.23 -6.01 0.97
N LEU A 111 12.78 -4.87 0.46
CA LEU A 111 13.40 -3.58 0.77
C LEU A 111 13.02 -3.17 2.19
N ARG A 112 14.02 -2.76 2.96
CA ARG A 112 13.88 -2.33 4.35
C ARG A 112 14.33 -0.87 4.48
N TYR A 113 13.55 -0.05 5.17
CA TYR A 113 13.95 1.29 5.59
C TYR A 113 13.88 1.38 7.13
N ASP A 114 15.05 1.46 7.77
CA ASP A 114 15.19 1.66 9.20
C ASP A 114 15.23 3.14 9.54
N VAL A 115 14.25 3.61 10.32
CA VAL A 115 14.17 4.98 10.83
C VAL A 115 14.89 5.07 12.17
N THR A 116 15.88 5.96 12.24
CA THR A 116 16.77 6.17 13.40
C THR A 116 16.59 7.55 14.04
N GLY A 117 15.89 8.46 13.37
CA GLY A 117 15.65 9.82 13.85
C GLY A 117 14.82 10.61 12.85
N GLY A 118 14.80 11.93 13.00
CA GLY A 118 14.13 12.82 12.06
C GLY A 118 13.66 14.13 12.69
N ILE A 119 12.70 14.76 12.03
CA ILE A 119 12.13 16.05 12.44
C ILE A 119 10.62 15.87 12.65
N ASN A 120 10.04 16.66 13.55
CA ASN A 120 8.60 16.87 13.62
C ASN A 120 8.29 18.36 13.93
N SER A 121 7.05 18.71 14.25
CA SER A 121 6.64 20.08 14.59
C SER A 121 7.28 20.64 15.86
N THR A 122 7.88 19.81 16.70
CA THR A 122 8.45 20.15 18.01
C THR A 122 9.98 20.22 18.03
N GLY A 123 10.67 19.62 17.06
CA GLY A 123 12.13 19.64 17.05
C GLY A 123 12.78 18.64 16.09
N VAL A 124 14.10 18.53 16.23
CA VAL A 124 14.98 17.58 15.54
C VAL A 124 15.45 16.54 16.55
N TYR A 125 15.42 15.27 16.16
CA TYR A 125 15.66 14.13 17.04
C TYR A 125 16.62 13.13 16.37
N GLY A 126 17.68 12.75 17.09
CA GLY A 126 18.72 11.84 16.59
C GLY A 126 19.74 12.51 15.66
N SER A 127 20.68 11.72 15.18
CA SER A 127 21.67 12.17 14.18
C SER A 127 21.08 12.17 12.78
N THR A 128 21.54 13.09 11.94
CA THR A 128 21.20 13.08 10.50
C THR A 128 21.90 11.90 9.85
N ILE A 129 21.16 10.81 9.67
CA ILE A 129 21.53 9.62 8.90
C ILE A 129 20.76 9.69 7.59
N THR A 130 21.47 9.69 6.46
CA THR A 130 20.83 9.60 5.14
C THR A 130 21.27 8.37 4.35
N THR A 131 22.34 7.72 4.80
CA THR A 131 22.85 6.46 4.25
C THR A 131 23.22 5.43 5.33
N LYS A 132 23.34 4.15 4.94
CA LYS A 132 23.90 3.11 5.85
C LYS A 132 25.35 3.42 6.24
N GLN A 133 26.12 4.05 5.35
CA GLN A 133 27.50 4.46 5.63
C GLN A 133 27.56 5.47 6.77
N ASP A 134 26.64 6.44 6.81
CA ASP A 134 26.55 7.40 7.92
C ASP A 134 26.32 6.68 9.24
N TYR A 135 25.35 5.76 9.26
CA TYR A 135 25.01 5.01 10.47
C TYR A 135 26.22 4.26 11.01
N LEU A 136 26.93 3.52 10.14
CA LEU A 136 28.15 2.80 10.52
C LEU A 136 29.28 3.75 10.97
N ASN A 137 29.40 4.93 10.35
CA ASN A 137 30.37 5.94 10.75
C ASN A 137 30.11 6.45 12.17
N TYR A 138 28.85 6.76 12.52
CA TYR A 138 28.49 7.17 13.89
C TYR A 138 28.84 6.07 14.90
N LEU A 139 28.47 4.82 14.62
CA LEU A 139 28.79 3.68 15.50
C LEU A 139 30.31 3.51 15.68
N SER A 140 31.09 3.61 14.60
CA SER A 140 32.55 3.49 14.64
C SER A 140 33.23 4.56 15.51
N GLN A 141 32.58 5.70 15.68
CA GLN A 141 33.03 6.82 16.52
C GLN A 141 32.56 6.68 17.98
N GLY A 142 31.82 5.63 18.31
CA GLY A 142 31.23 5.41 19.64
C GLY A 142 30.01 6.29 19.92
N HIS A 143 29.33 6.78 18.87
CA HIS A 143 28.09 7.53 18.98
C HIS A 143 26.89 6.63 18.70
N ASP A 144 25.84 6.77 19.51
CA ASP A 144 24.52 6.21 19.21
C ASP A 144 23.73 7.26 18.40
N PRO A 145 23.44 7.01 17.10
CA PRO A 145 22.71 7.97 16.28
C PRO A 145 21.20 7.95 16.52
N VAL A 146 20.67 7.01 17.31
CA VAL A 146 19.24 6.71 17.41
C VAL A 146 18.51 7.64 18.38
N ALA A 147 17.38 8.19 17.93
CA ALA A 147 16.47 9.01 18.73
C ALA A 147 15.45 8.18 19.53
N ASP A 148 15.93 7.31 20.41
CA ASP A 148 15.09 6.35 21.16
C ASP A 148 13.84 7.01 21.78
N GLY A 149 12.66 6.46 21.45
CA GLY A 149 11.36 6.89 21.95
C GLY A 149 10.77 8.13 21.27
N ALA A 150 11.48 8.78 20.35
CA ALA A 150 10.98 9.97 19.67
C ALA A 150 9.96 9.63 18.58
N LEU A 151 8.84 10.36 18.53
CA LEU A 151 7.95 10.37 17.37
C LEU A 151 8.48 11.40 16.37
N VAL A 152 9.00 10.94 15.24
CA VAL A 152 9.54 11.78 14.16
C VAL A 152 8.68 11.62 12.92
N GLY A 153 8.89 12.45 11.89
CA GLY A 153 8.09 12.45 10.65
C GLY A 153 7.86 11.09 9.98
N SER A 154 7.25 11.11 8.80
CA SER A 154 6.88 9.86 8.12
C SER A 154 7.91 9.41 7.07
N PRO A 155 8.17 8.10 6.93
CA PRO A 155 9.00 7.58 5.84
C PRO A 155 8.42 7.93 4.48
N TYR A 156 9.31 8.29 3.56
CA TYR A 156 8.99 8.56 2.16
C TYR A 156 9.95 7.77 1.28
N VAL A 157 9.42 6.91 0.41
CA VAL A 157 10.21 6.17 -0.57
C VAL A 157 9.66 6.42 -1.96
N TYR A 158 10.54 6.76 -2.89
CA TYR A 158 10.20 6.96 -4.30
C TYR A 158 10.64 5.75 -5.12
N PHE A 159 9.80 5.39 -6.08
CA PHE A 159 10.05 4.42 -7.15
C PHE A 159 9.85 5.18 -8.46
N CYS A 160 10.90 5.36 -9.25
CA CYS A 160 10.89 6.26 -10.39
C CYS A 160 11.92 5.85 -11.44
N ASN A 161 12.02 6.63 -12.51
CA ASN A 161 13.10 6.52 -13.48
C ASN A 161 13.76 7.88 -13.68
N ASN A 162 14.96 7.89 -14.27
CA ASN A 162 15.79 9.08 -14.44
C ASN A 162 15.37 9.99 -15.61
N SER A 163 14.16 9.82 -16.15
CA SER A 163 13.61 10.79 -17.11
C SER A 163 13.29 12.12 -16.42
N SER A 164 13.33 13.20 -17.19
CA SER A 164 12.99 14.54 -16.70
C SER A 164 11.50 14.65 -16.38
N SER A 165 11.13 15.32 -15.29
CA SER A 165 9.72 15.62 -14.97
C SER A 165 9.03 16.47 -16.02
N TYR A 166 9.78 17.16 -16.89
CA TYR A 166 9.24 17.94 -18.01
C TYR A 166 8.97 17.09 -19.27
N SER A 167 9.56 15.91 -19.36
CA SER A 167 9.37 14.97 -20.46
C SER A 167 9.43 13.53 -19.89
N PRO A 168 8.48 13.17 -19.03
CA PRO A 168 8.52 11.89 -18.32
C PRO A 168 8.36 10.73 -19.32
N ILE A 169 9.13 9.67 -19.10
CA ILE A 169 9.02 8.42 -19.85
C ILE A 169 8.32 7.40 -18.94
N PRO A 170 7.20 6.80 -19.37
CA PRO A 170 6.48 5.82 -18.55
C PRO A 170 7.31 4.57 -18.23
N PHE A 171 6.95 3.88 -17.15
CA PHE A 171 7.46 2.55 -16.84
C PHE A 171 7.03 1.56 -17.92
N PRO A 172 7.98 0.85 -18.58
CA PRO A 172 7.64 -0.23 -19.49
C PRO A 172 6.81 -1.33 -18.80
N GLU A 173 7.07 -1.57 -17.52
CA GLU A 173 6.38 -2.56 -16.70
C GLU A 173 4.91 -2.20 -16.48
N ALA A 174 4.55 -0.91 -16.46
CA ALA A 174 3.16 -0.48 -16.30
C ALA A 174 2.32 -0.58 -17.58
N SER A 175 2.94 -0.91 -18.72
CA SER A 175 2.25 -1.01 -20.00
C SER A 175 1.15 -2.08 -19.98
N GLN A 176 -0.07 -1.68 -20.36
CA GLN A 176 -1.27 -2.52 -20.36
C GLN A 176 -1.74 -3.00 -18.97
N ALA A 177 -1.10 -2.54 -17.89
CA ALA A 177 -1.54 -2.86 -16.54
C ALA A 177 -2.88 -2.17 -16.24
N ASN A 178 -3.68 -2.82 -15.39
CA ASN A 178 -4.84 -2.18 -14.76
C ASN A 178 -4.73 -2.17 -13.24
N ARG A 179 -3.59 -2.64 -12.71
CA ARG A 179 -3.28 -2.79 -11.30
C ARG A 179 -1.79 -2.61 -11.04
N LEU A 180 -1.49 -2.13 -9.84
CA LEU A 180 -0.19 -2.24 -9.21
C LEU A 180 -0.39 -2.92 -7.85
N SER A 181 0.26 -4.07 -7.67
CA SER A 181 0.35 -4.80 -6.40
C SER A 181 1.62 -4.40 -5.66
N VAL A 182 1.53 -4.25 -4.34
CA VAL A 182 2.71 -4.14 -3.47
C VAL A 182 2.40 -4.64 -2.07
N TYR A 183 3.37 -5.29 -1.44
CA TYR A 183 3.33 -5.57 -0.01
C TYR A 183 4.10 -4.50 0.76
N ILE A 184 3.51 -4.01 1.85
CA ILE A 184 4.13 -3.02 2.74
C ILE A 184 4.02 -3.52 4.17
N TYR A 185 5.13 -3.54 4.89
CA TYR A 185 5.11 -3.64 6.34
C TYR A 185 5.17 -2.26 6.95
N ALA A 186 4.26 -2.00 7.89
CA ALA A 186 4.26 -0.80 8.72
C ALA A 186 4.31 -1.19 10.20
N PRO A 187 4.93 -0.36 11.06
CA PRO A 187 5.07 -0.67 12.47
C PRO A 187 3.71 -0.57 13.21
N PRO A 188 3.54 -1.25 14.37
CA PRO A 188 2.26 -1.29 15.10
C PRO A 188 1.70 0.08 15.52
N GLY A 189 2.54 1.11 15.64
CA GLY A 189 2.11 2.48 15.92
C GLY A 189 1.22 3.09 14.83
N LEU A 190 1.29 2.59 13.57
CA LEU A 190 0.47 3.09 12.48
C LEU A 190 -1.01 2.78 12.76
N ASN A 191 -1.81 3.83 12.97
CA ASN A 191 -3.19 3.71 13.42
C ASN A 191 -4.16 4.41 12.45
N ASN A 192 -5.27 3.73 12.13
CA ASN A 192 -6.30 4.22 11.22
C ASN A 192 -7.38 5.09 11.90
N GLY A 193 -7.08 5.64 13.08
CA GLY A 193 -7.92 6.60 13.79
C GLY A 193 -8.60 6.03 15.03
N VAL A 194 -9.11 6.96 15.84
CA VAL A 194 -9.76 6.67 17.12
C VAL A 194 -11.22 6.22 16.98
N GLY A 195 -11.84 6.48 15.82
CA GLY A 195 -13.27 6.28 15.60
C GLY A 195 -14.16 7.18 16.48
N GLY A 196 -15.43 6.82 16.61
CA GLY A 196 -16.44 7.63 17.28
C GLY A 196 -17.08 8.69 16.38
N TRP A 197 -18.06 9.42 16.94
CA TRP A 197 -18.88 10.38 16.18
C TRP A 197 -18.02 11.44 15.48
N GLY A 198 -18.19 11.55 14.16
CA GLY A 198 -17.49 12.54 13.33
C GLY A 198 -16.09 12.13 12.89
N ASN A 199 -15.58 10.97 13.34
CA ASN A 199 -14.23 10.52 13.05
C ASN A 199 -14.27 9.34 12.06
N PRO A 200 -13.96 9.55 10.77
CA PRO A 200 -13.85 8.45 9.82
C PRO A 200 -12.62 7.57 10.13
N VAL A 201 -12.57 6.43 9.45
CA VAL A 201 -11.30 5.70 9.30
C VAL A 201 -10.33 6.63 8.56
N THR A 202 -9.20 6.91 9.18
CA THR A 202 -8.21 7.88 8.71
C THR A 202 -7.25 7.24 7.72
N THR A 203 -6.86 7.98 6.69
CA THR A 203 -5.80 7.56 5.76
C THR A 203 -4.51 7.33 6.52
N THR A 204 -3.88 6.18 6.32
CA THR A 204 -2.61 5.80 6.97
C THR A 204 -1.46 5.69 6.00
N MET A 205 -1.72 5.51 4.71
CA MET A 205 -0.70 5.59 3.67
C MET A 205 -1.26 6.31 2.45
N ASN A 206 -0.39 7.05 1.76
CA ASN A 206 -0.67 7.58 0.44
C ASN A 206 0.32 7.00 -0.56
N PHE A 207 -0.22 6.59 -1.70
CA PHE A 207 0.58 6.40 -2.90
C PHE A 207 0.42 7.60 -3.81
N GLY A 208 1.54 8.06 -4.36
CA GLY A 208 1.63 9.25 -5.18
C GLY A 208 2.04 9.02 -6.63
N PRO A 209 1.23 8.42 -7.51
CA PRO A 209 1.64 8.17 -8.88
C PRO A 209 1.72 9.45 -9.73
N PHE A 210 2.76 9.56 -10.55
CA PHE A 210 2.93 10.59 -11.58
C PHE A 210 2.68 9.98 -12.96
N ASN A 211 1.67 10.48 -13.67
CA ASN A 211 1.25 9.91 -14.95
C ASN A 211 1.11 10.95 -16.09
N GLY A 212 1.84 12.07 -16.02
CA GLY A 212 1.88 13.07 -17.09
C GLY A 212 0.71 14.07 -17.12
N VAL A 213 -0.32 13.92 -16.28
CA VAL A 213 -1.47 14.85 -16.19
C VAL A 213 -1.16 16.15 -15.41
N GLY A 214 0.12 16.45 -15.18
CA GLY A 214 0.56 17.49 -14.25
C GLY A 214 0.36 17.07 -12.80
N GLY A 215 1.26 17.50 -11.91
CA GLY A 215 1.21 17.09 -10.50
C GLY A 215 1.35 15.58 -10.31
N HIS A 216 0.75 15.06 -9.24
CA HIS A 216 0.60 13.62 -8.96
C HIS A 216 -0.78 13.31 -8.42
N TRP A 217 -1.15 12.03 -8.53
CA TRP A 217 -2.36 11.45 -7.98
C TRP A 217 -2.16 10.99 -6.55
N TYR A 218 -3.24 10.81 -5.79
CA TYR A 218 -3.26 10.19 -4.47
C TYR A 218 -4.11 8.94 -4.49
N HIS A 219 -3.54 7.84 -4.02
CA HIS A 219 -4.32 6.72 -3.50
C HIS A 219 -4.26 6.72 -1.99
N ASN A 220 -5.41 6.88 -1.35
CA ASN A 220 -5.54 6.86 0.10
C ASN A 220 -5.71 5.42 0.56
N ILE A 221 -4.90 4.94 1.50
CA ILE A 221 -5.01 3.60 2.06
C ILE A 221 -5.44 3.68 3.52
N TYR A 222 -6.31 2.76 3.92
CA TYR A 222 -6.87 2.67 5.27
C TYR A 222 -6.52 1.32 5.89
N SER A 223 -5.34 1.23 6.51
CA SER A 223 -4.90 0.03 7.23
C SER A 223 -4.21 0.42 8.52
N ARG A 224 -4.29 -0.42 9.55
CA ARG A 224 -3.37 -0.31 10.68
C ARG A 224 -2.00 -0.88 10.29
N GLY A 225 -1.00 -0.70 11.14
CA GLY A 225 0.27 -1.40 11.07
C GLY A 225 0.35 -2.58 12.03
N GLY A 226 1.55 -3.17 12.15
CA GLY A 226 1.83 -4.37 12.95
C GLY A 226 1.74 -5.68 12.17
N GLY A 227 1.64 -5.60 10.85
CA GLY A 227 1.59 -6.72 9.93
C GLY A 227 1.93 -6.29 8.51
N TRP A 228 2.14 -7.28 7.64
CA TRP A 228 2.29 -7.04 6.21
C TRP A 228 0.93 -6.70 5.59
N ILE A 229 0.90 -5.64 4.78
CA ILE A 229 -0.28 -5.08 4.12
C ILE A 229 -0.09 -5.30 2.63
N HIS A 230 -0.90 -6.16 2.02
CA HIS A 230 -1.00 -6.22 0.57
C HIS A 230 -1.90 -5.07 0.10
N VAL A 231 -1.33 -4.16 -0.68
CA VAL A 231 -2.03 -3.05 -1.31
C VAL A 231 -2.21 -3.35 -2.77
N LEU A 232 -3.46 -3.27 -3.23
CA LEU A 232 -3.76 -3.24 -4.66
C LEU A 232 -4.15 -1.81 -5.03
N LEU A 233 -3.33 -1.16 -5.84
CA LEU A 233 -3.71 0.08 -6.51
C LEU A 233 -4.36 -0.29 -7.84
N ASP A 234 -5.46 0.37 -8.15
CA ASP A 234 -6.16 0.30 -9.43
C ASP A 234 -6.20 1.70 -10.07
N SER A 235 -6.81 1.85 -11.24
CA SER A 235 -6.90 3.14 -11.94
C SER A 235 -7.92 4.12 -11.32
N HIS A 236 -8.09 4.12 -9.99
CA HIS A 236 -9.06 4.94 -9.24
C HIS A 236 -8.39 5.84 -8.20
N PRO A 237 -7.55 6.80 -8.60
CA PRO A 237 -6.98 7.74 -7.64
C PRO A 237 -8.05 8.64 -7.02
N GLN A 238 -7.92 8.95 -5.73
CA GLN A 238 -8.87 9.80 -4.99
C GLN A 238 -8.68 11.29 -5.28
N HIS A 239 -7.45 11.74 -5.57
CA HIS A 239 -7.14 13.15 -5.82
C HIS A 239 -5.95 13.37 -6.76
N ASN A 240 -5.91 14.49 -7.49
CA ASN A 240 -4.70 15.02 -8.14
C ASN A 240 -4.40 16.44 -7.65
N ASN A 241 -3.17 16.69 -7.20
CA ASN A 241 -2.78 18.00 -6.64
C ASN A 241 -2.63 19.14 -7.66
N ALA A 242 -2.60 18.85 -8.97
CA ALA A 242 -2.59 19.87 -10.02
C ALA A 242 -3.98 20.52 -10.20
N PHE A 243 -5.04 19.90 -9.70
CA PHE A 243 -6.40 20.38 -9.88
C PHE A 243 -6.83 21.26 -8.70
N HIS A 244 -6.96 22.55 -8.97
CA HIS A 244 -7.44 23.55 -8.00
C HIS A 244 -8.98 23.60 -7.91
N ASN A 245 -9.69 22.89 -8.79
CA ASN A 245 -11.14 22.81 -8.80
C ASN A 245 -11.58 21.40 -9.22
N ALA A 246 -12.58 20.89 -8.51
CA ALA A 246 -13.20 19.61 -8.77
C ALA A 246 -13.95 19.54 -10.13
N SER A 247 -14.22 20.68 -10.79
CA SER A 247 -14.71 20.70 -12.18
C SER A 247 -13.64 20.41 -13.24
N LEU A 248 -12.35 20.48 -12.88
CA LEU A 248 -11.22 20.14 -13.74
C LEU A 248 -10.80 18.68 -13.59
N TYR A 249 -11.38 17.97 -12.63
CA TYR A 249 -11.25 16.52 -12.59
C TYR A 249 -11.86 15.93 -13.86
N PRO A 250 -11.19 14.97 -14.50
CA PRO A 250 -11.88 14.13 -15.46
C PRO A 250 -12.97 13.37 -14.68
N TYR A 251 -14.21 13.84 -14.82
CA TYR A 251 -15.45 13.21 -14.33
C TYR A 251 -15.75 13.45 -12.83
N PRO A 252 -17.05 13.47 -12.46
CA PRO A 252 -17.60 14.54 -11.64
C PRO A 252 -16.90 14.63 -10.28
N SER A 253 -16.53 15.85 -9.90
CA SER A 253 -15.99 16.31 -8.61
C SER A 253 -16.25 15.49 -7.32
N ALA A 254 -17.36 14.74 -7.27
CA ALA A 254 -17.79 13.94 -6.13
C ALA A 254 -17.54 12.42 -6.25
N SER A 255 -17.12 11.91 -7.42
CA SER A 255 -17.03 10.48 -7.72
C SER A 255 -15.72 10.14 -8.41
N ILE A 256 -15.01 9.15 -7.87
CA ILE A 256 -13.85 8.54 -8.54
C ILE A 256 -14.39 7.65 -9.65
N ARG A 257 -13.79 7.70 -10.84
CA ARG A 257 -14.09 6.79 -11.94
C ARG A 257 -12.83 6.05 -12.35
N ASP A 258 -13.03 4.87 -12.93
CA ASP A 258 -11.95 4.10 -13.54
C ASP A 258 -11.30 4.92 -14.65
N MET A 259 -10.02 5.27 -14.48
CA MET A 259 -9.20 5.90 -15.50
C MET A 259 -8.67 4.89 -16.53
N GLY A 260 -8.93 3.60 -16.32
CA GLY A 260 -8.57 2.51 -17.21
C GLY A 260 -7.06 2.33 -17.36
N VAL A 261 -6.69 1.61 -18.41
CA VAL A 261 -5.30 1.24 -18.70
C VAL A 261 -4.42 2.45 -19.03
N ASP A 262 -5.02 3.53 -19.56
CA ASP A 262 -4.30 4.77 -19.88
C ASP A 262 -3.66 5.42 -18.65
N TYR A 263 -4.23 5.20 -17.46
CA TYR A 263 -3.67 5.62 -16.18
C TYR A 263 -2.27 5.06 -15.94
N TYR A 264 -2.08 3.77 -16.21
CA TYR A 264 -0.82 3.06 -16.01
C TYR A 264 0.13 3.23 -17.19
N ASN A 265 -0.37 3.24 -18.42
CA ASN A 265 0.44 3.46 -19.63
C ASN A 265 1.26 4.76 -19.61
N THR A 266 0.87 5.72 -18.77
CA THR A 266 1.52 7.03 -18.64
C THR A 266 2.28 7.21 -17.34
N MET A 267 2.24 6.22 -16.43
CA MET A 267 2.89 6.29 -15.12
C MET A 267 4.41 6.24 -15.25
N SER A 268 5.12 7.17 -14.62
CA SER A 268 6.59 7.35 -14.73
C SER A 268 7.31 7.45 -13.39
N ALA A 269 6.56 7.70 -12.31
CA ALA A 269 7.06 7.71 -10.95
C ALA A 269 5.92 7.41 -9.97
N LEU A 270 6.29 7.01 -8.76
CA LEU A 270 5.42 6.70 -7.64
C LEU A 270 6.18 7.04 -6.35
N TYR A 271 5.48 7.59 -5.36
CA TYR A 271 6.00 7.57 -3.99
C TYR A 271 5.05 6.82 -3.07
N VAL A 272 5.59 6.33 -1.96
CA VAL A 272 4.82 5.83 -0.81
C VAL A 272 5.17 6.67 0.41
N VAL A 273 4.15 7.13 1.12
CA VAL A 273 4.27 7.83 2.39
C VAL A 273 3.24 7.33 3.38
N PHE A 274 3.58 7.41 4.67
CA PHE A 274 2.69 7.08 5.77
C PHE A 274 2.09 8.33 6.44
N MET A 275 0.98 8.14 7.17
CA MET A 275 0.28 9.18 7.91
C MET A 275 -0.03 8.69 9.34
N PRO A 276 -0.08 9.58 10.35
CA PRO A 276 0.01 11.04 10.22
C PRO A 276 1.44 11.49 9.94
N TYR A 277 1.56 12.59 9.19
CA TYR A 277 2.82 13.15 8.74
C TYR A 277 3.85 13.39 9.86
N GLY A 278 3.37 13.68 11.08
CA GLY A 278 4.20 13.95 12.26
C GLY A 278 4.84 12.71 12.89
N GLY A 279 4.46 11.52 12.44
CA GLY A 279 5.08 10.25 12.81
C GLY A 279 4.11 9.11 12.98
N ILE A 280 4.58 7.90 12.68
CA ILE A 280 3.77 6.68 12.69
C ILE A 280 4.16 5.70 13.80
N ASP A 281 5.34 5.84 14.40
CA ASP A 281 5.76 5.10 15.57
C ASP A 281 6.93 5.81 16.26
N THR A 282 7.26 5.39 17.48
CA THR A 282 8.47 5.85 18.17
C THR A 282 9.70 5.18 17.58
N VAL A 283 10.73 5.97 17.32
CA VAL A 283 12.04 5.52 16.83
C VAL A 283 12.76 4.65 17.88
N PRO A 284 13.52 3.61 17.49
CA PRO A 284 13.69 3.13 16.12
C PRO A 284 12.53 2.25 15.66
N TYR A 285 12.17 2.38 14.39
CA TYR A 285 11.20 1.50 13.75
C TYR A 285 11.58 1.26 12.29
N THR A 286 10.91 0.30 11.67
CA THR A 286 11.20 -0.11 10.29
C THR A 286 9.92 -0.14 9.48
N VAL A 287 10.02 0.29 8.21
CA VAL A 287 9.02 0.00 7.18
C VAL A 287 9.68 -0.86 6.11
N MET A 288 8.90 -1.74 5.48
CA MET A 288 9.43 -2.64 4.44
C MET A 288 8.51 -2.68 3.23
N TYR A 289 9.06 -3.00 2.07
CA TYR A 289 8.37 -3.06 0.78
C TYR A 289 8.77 -4.34 0.06
N ASP A 290 7.80 -5.03 -0.52
CA ASP A 290 8.01 -6.30 -1.21
C ASP A 290 7.05 -6.46 -2.39
N GLU A 291 7.42 -7.29 -3.37
CA GLU A 291 6.59 -7.70 -4.50
C GLU A 291 5.84 -6.55 -5.21
N MET A 292 6.58 -5.54 -5.70
CA MET A 292 6.01 -4.45 -6.48
C MET A 292 5.82 -4.88 -7.95
N GLU A 293 4.57 -5.12 -8.32
CA GLU A 293 4.21 -5.75 -9.59
C GLU A 293 3.09 -5.00 -10.31
N PHE A 294 3.33 -4.65 -11.58
CA PHE A 294 2.28 -4.24 -12.49
C PHE A 294 1.70 -5.46 -13.18
N TYR A 295 0.39 -5.54 -13.24
CA TYR A 295 -0.27 -6.62 -13.97
C TYR A 295 -1.62 -6.20 -14.52
N ASN A 296 -2.09 -7.00 -15.48
CA ASN A 296 -3.43 -6.90 -16.02
C ASN A 296 -4.29 -8.04 -15.46
N ASP A 297 -5.35 -7.70 -14.76
CA ASP A 297 -6.39 -8.66 -14.39
C ASP A 297 -7.52 -8.63 -15.44
N PRO A 298 -7.72 -9.71 -16.22
CA PRO A 298 -8.71 -9.76 -17.29
C PRO A 298 -10.13 -10.05 -16.78
N GLU A 299 -10.30 -10.45 -15.51
CA GLU A 299 -11.62 -10.71 -14.94
C GLU A 299 -12.37 -9.36 -14.82
N PRO A 300 -13.61 -9.25 -15.33
CA PRO A 300 -14.44 -8.07 -15.09
C PRO A 300 -14.64 -7.86 -13.59
N GLN A 301 -14.30 -6.67 -13.08
CA GLN A 301 -14.37 -6.38 -11.67
C GLN A 301 -15.15 -5.11 -11.38
N ASN A 302 -15.52 -4.95 -10.11
CA ASN A 302 -16.19 -3.76 -9.63
C ASN A 302 -15.22 -2.57 -9.54
N ASN A 303 -14.89 -2.05 -10.72
CA ASN A 303 -14.07 -0.87 -10.96
C ASN A 303 -14.93 0.39 -11.03
N GLU A 304 -15.90 0.54 -10.14
CA GLU A 304 -16.64 1.81 -10.03
C GLU A 304 -16.89 2.13 -8.56
N THR A 305 -17.28 1.13 -7.78
CA THR A 305 -17.77 1.34 -6.41
C THR A 305 -16.76 0.91 -5.36
N ILE A 306 -15.74 0.12 -5.75
CA ILE A 306 -14.69 -0.41 -4.90
C ILE A 306 -13.33 -0.10 -5.53
N ALA A 307 -12.57 0.75 -4.87
CA ALA A 307 -11.27 1.23 -5.32
C ALA A 307 -10.16 0.89 -4.33
N SER A 308 -9.03 0.50 -4.90
CA SER A 308 -7.75 0.25 -4.23
C SER A 308 -7.86 -0.57 -2.91
N PRO A 309 -8.32 -1.84 -2.96
CA PRO A 309 -8.47 -2.65 -1.76
C PRO A 309 -7.12 -3.03 -1.16
N THR A 310 -7.10 -3.25 0.15
CA THR A 310 -5.92 -3.68 0.90
C THR A 310 -6.26 -4.77 1.88
N VAL A 311 -5.37 -5.76 2.05
CA VAL A 311 -5.49 -6.78 3.10
C VAL A 311 -4.23 -6.75 3.96
N MET A 312 -4.40 -6.51 5.26
CA MET A 312 -3.34 -6.72 6.25
C MET A 312 -3.55 -8.05 6.96
N TYR A 313 -2.46 -8.73 7.34
CA TYR A 313 -2.49 -9.87 8.26
C TYR A 313 -1.62 -9.60 9.49
N VAL A 314 -2.19 -9.84 10.68
CA VAL A 314 -1.48 -9.78 11.97
C VAL A 314 -1.28 -11.22 12.46
N PRO A 315 -0.05 -11.76 12.38
CA PRO A 315 0.20 -13.18 12.63
C PRO A 315 -0.07 -13.61 14.07
N ALA A 316 0.24 -12.75 15.05
CA ALA A 316 0.08 -13.06 16.48
C ALA A 316 -1.39 -13.38 16.84
N SER A 317 -2.34 -12.67 16.25
CA SER A 317 -3.78 -12.85 16.47
C SER A 317 -4.47 -13.67 15.38
N LYS A 318 -3.76 -14.00 14.29
CA LYS A 318 -4.33 -14.59 13.07
C LYS A 318 -5.56 -13.82 12.55
N THR A 319 -5.50 -12.50 12.67
CA THR A 319 -6.55 -11.60 12.21
C THR A 319 -6.09 -10.86 10.97
N PHE A 320 -7.05 -10.54 10.12
CA PHE A 320 -6.84 -9.72 8.96
C PHE A 320 -7.60 -8.40 9.10
N GLU A 321 -7.27 -7.45 8.24
CA GLU A 321 -8.05 -6.24 8.04
C GLU A 321 -8.25 -6.01 6.55
N ILE A 322 -9.45 -5.60 6.15
CA ILE A 322 -9.74 -5.12 4.81
C ILE A 322 -9.83 -3.59 4.87
N GLY A 323 -9.17 -2.92 3.93
CA GLY A 323 -9.33 -1.49 3.66
C GLY A 323 -9.70 -1.28 2.21
N LEU A 324 -10.54 -0.28 1.90
CA LEU A 324 -10.83 0.12 0.52
C LEU A 324 -11.36 1.57 0.49
N ASN A 325 -11.34 2.16 -0.70
CA ASN A 325 -12.06 3.40 -0.99
C ASN A 325 -13.36 3.06 -1.70
N ASP A 326 -14.43 3.72 -1.31
CA ASP A 326 -15.64 3.72 -2.12
C ASP A 326 -15.80 5.02 -2.92
N LYS A 327 -16.71 4.97 -3.87
CA LYS A 327 -17.09 6.14 -4.68
C LYS A 327 -17.98 7.13 -3.92
N TYR A 328 -18.60 6.72 -2.82
CA TYR A 328 -19.76 7.41 -2.24
C TYR A 328 -19.36 8.38 -1.14
N LYS A 329 -19.26 9.68 -1.41
CA LYS A 329 -18.90 10.68 -0.40
C LYS A 329 -19.78 11.92 -0.46
N GLY A 330 -19.61 12.80 0.52
CA GLY A 330 -20.21 14.14 0.48
C GLY A 330 -21.72 14.20 0.76
N ASN A 331 -22.36 13.07 1.09
CA ASN A 331 -23.79 12.98 1.36
C ASN A 331 -24.04 12.13 2.62
N SER A 332 -24.98 12.55 3.49
CA SER A 332 -25.38 11.83 4.70
C SER A 332 -26.16 10.54 4.43
N ARG A 333 -26.50 10.25 3.17
CA ARG A 333 -27.12 9.03 2.66
C ARG A 333 -26.17 8.12 1.89
N SER A 334 -24.87 8.44 1.87
CA SER A 334 -23.80 7.63 1.26
C SER A 334 -23.42 6.42 2.12
N TYR A 335 -24.42 5.67 2.60
CA TYR A 335 -24.17 4.42 3.30
C TYR A 335 -23.85 3.34 2.27
N SER A 336 -22.76 2.62 2.49
CA SER A 336 -22.36 1.50 1.66
C SER A 336 -22.11 0.27 2.53
N THR A 337 -22.49 -0.88 2.01
CA THR A 337 -22.35 -2.18 2.67
C THR A 337 -21.71 -3.17 1.72
N TYR A 338 -20.86 -4.01 2.27
CA TYR A 338 -20.01 -4.92 1.51
C TYR A 338 -20.09 -6.32 2.08
N GLU A 339 -19.87 -7.31 1.22
CA GLU A 339 -19.65 -8.70 1.62
C GLU A 339 -18.24 -9.11 1.23
N LEU A 340 -17.46 -9.64 2.18
CA LEU A 340 -16.12 -10.16 1.97
C LEU A 340 -16.13 -11.68 2.08
N ARG A 341 -15.52 -12.33 1.09
CA ARG A 341 -15.32 -13.78 1.04
C ARG A 341 -13.86 -14.12 0.80
N TYR A 342 -13.49 -15.33 1.18
CA TYR A 342 -12.17 -15.89 0.99
C TYR A 342 -12.21 -17.31 0.39
N SER A 343 -11.09 -17.70 -0.21
CA SER A 343 -10.83 -19.05 -0.69
C SER A 343 -9.32 -19.30 -0.75
N PHE A 344 -8.91 -20.56 -0.75
CA PHE A 344 -7.51 -20.95 -1.03
C PHE A 344 -7.31 -21.30 -2.51
N SER A 345 -8.23 -20.86 -3.36
CA SER A 345 -8.14 -20.90 -4.81
C SER A 345 -8.71 -19.60 -5.39
N PRO A 346 -8.30 -19.16 -6.59
CA PRO A 346 -8.76 -17.91 -7.17
C PRO A 346 -10.29 -17.78 -7.19
N ILE A 347 -10.80 -16.68 -6.68
CA ILE A 347 -12.22 -16.33 -6.75
C ILE A 347 -12.47 -15.61 -8.09
N THR A 348 -13.59 -15.89 -8.74
CA THR A 348 -14.09 -15.26 -9.97
C THR A 348 -15.55 -14.88 -9.77
N ASN A 349 -16.13 -14.11 -10.69
CA ASN A 349 -17.57 -13.82 -10.61
C ASN A 349 -18.41 -15.10 -10.69
N ALA A 350 -17.93 -16.12 -11.41
CA ALA A 350 -18.63 -17.38 -11.60
C ALA A 350 -18.63 -18.27 -10.35
N ASN A 351 -17.52 -18.30 -9.59
CA ASN A 351 -17.39 -19.15 -8.40
C ASN A 351 -17.55 -18.40 -7.07
N TRP A 352 -17.91 -17.11 -7.08
CA TRP A 352 -18.13 -16.28 -5.87
C TRP A 352 -18.96 -16.98 -4.79
N ALA A 353 -20.04 -17.67 -5.20
CA ALA A 353 -20.96 -18.32 -4.28
C ALA A 353 -20.32 -19.50 -3.51
N GLU A 354 -19.25 -20.09 -4.04
CA GLU A 354 -18.50 -21.20 -3.44
C GLU A 354 -17.45 -20.72 -2.43
N ALA A 355 -17.04 -19.44 -2.51
CA ALA A 355 -16.11 -18.85 -1.56
C ALA A 355 -16.77 -18.70 -0.18
N ALA A 356 -15.99 -18.92 0.88
CA ALA A 356 -16.47 -18.85 2.25
C ALA A 356 -16.58 -17.38 2.70
N PRO A 357 -17.66 -16.96 3.38
CA PRO A 357 -17.70 -15.65 4.02
C PRO A 357 -16.63 -15.56 5.11
N VAL A 358 -15.98 -14.40 5.25
CA VAL A 358 -15.12 -14.16 6.40
C VAL A 358 -15.96 -13.99 7.68
N ARG A 359 -15.34 -14.13 8.84
CA ARG A 359 -15.92 -13.66 10.11
C ARG A 359 -15.44 -12.24 10.39
N ILE A 360 -16.33 -11.27 10.23
CA ILE A 360 -16.07 -9.87 10.62
C ILE A 360 -15.98 -9.82 12.14
N LEU A 361 -14.93 -9.17 12.64
CA LEU A 361 -14.67 -9.01 14.07
C LEU A 361 -15.25 -7.68 14.53
N ALA A 362 -15.70 -7.63 15.79
CA ALA A 362 -16.22 -6.41 16.36
C ALA A 362 -15.10 -5.36 16.54
N ASP A 363 -15.40 -4.09 16.24
CA ASP A 363 -14.55 -2.95 16.57
C ASP A 363 -15.43 -1.78 17.03
N ALA A 364 -15.39 -1.51 18.33
CA ALA A 364 -16.23 -0.48 18.96
C ALA A 364 -15.85 0.96 18.53
N ARG A 365 -14.65 1.19 17.98
CA ARG A 365 -14.25 2.52 17.50
C ARG A 365 -15.10 2.93 16.30
N PHE A 366 -15.37 1.97 15.42
CA PHE A 366 -16.09 2.19 14.17
C PHE A 366 -17.45 1.49 14.15
N ASP A 367 -17.96 1.14 15.35
CA ASP A 367 -19.24 0.45 15.59
C ASP A 367 -19.51 -0.70 14.62
N ILE A 368 -18.49 -1.53 14.45
CA ILE A 368 -18.55 -2.76 13.67
C ILE A 368 -18.96 -3.85 14.64
N ASP A 369 -20.09 -4.49 14.35
CA ASP A 369 -20.54 -5.68 15.06
C ASP A 369 -19.84 -6.93 14.52
N GLU A 370 -19.67 -7.93 15.39
CA GLU A 370 -19.19 -9.24 14.97
C GLU A 370 -20.22 -9.96 14.09
N ARG A 371 -19.78 -10.53 12.97
CA ARG A 371 -20.65 -11.22 12.01
C ARG A 371 -19.96 -12.40 11.33
N ALA A 372 -20.71 -13.46 11.07
CA ALA A 372 -20.22 -14.66 10.38
C ALA A 372 -20.58 -14.71 8.89
N ASP A 373 -21.35 -13.74 8.39
CA ASP A 373 -21.83 -13.69 7.00
C ASP A 373 -20.93 -12.84 6.08
N GLY A 374 -19.75 -12.42 6.57
CA GLY A 374 -18.80 -11.60 5.82
C GLY A 374 -19.25 -10.17 5.55
N LYS A 375 -20.38 -9.72 6.10
CA LYS A 375 -20.94 -8.40 5.80
C LYS A 375 -20.43 -7.32 6.73
N PHE A 376 -20.13 -6.16 6.19
CA PHE A 376 -19.70 -4.99 6.95
C PHE A 376 -20.18 -3.71 6.27
N ALA A 377 -20.25 -2.63 7.04
CA ALA A 377 -20.71 -1.33 6.56
C ALA A 377 -19.59 -0.31 6.65
N LYS A 378 -19.67 0.68 5.78
CA LYS A 378 -18.91 1.90 5.93
C LYS A 378 -19.31 2.64 7.19
N TRP A 379 -18.31 3.04 7.97
CA TRP A 379 -18.53 3.72 9.24
C TRP A 379 -19.18 5.10 9.11
N TRP A 380 -18.63 5.94 8.22
CA TRP A 380 -19.05 7.33 8.10
C TRP A 380 -19.45 7.67 6.66
N PRO A 381 -20.72 8.02 6.37
CA PRO A 381 -21.21 8.15 5.00
C PRO A 381 -20.52 9.30 4.23
N TYR A 382 -20.05 10.34 4.92
CA TYR A 382 -19.50 11.52 4.24
C TYR A 382 -18.10 11.31 3.62
N TYR A 383 -17.30 10.37 4.14
CA TYR A 383 -15.93 10.09 3.66
C TYR A 383 -15.92 8.92 2.69
N GLN A 384 -14.78 8.51 2.13
CA GLN A 384 -14.70 7.36 1.22
C GLN A 384 -14.17 6.09 1.88
N SER A 385 -13.72 6.22 3.13
CA SER A 385 -12.98 5.19 3.81
C SER A 385 -13.89 4.07 4.30
N VAL A 386 -13.54 2.85 3.92
CA VAL A 386 -14.20 1.62 4.35
C VAL A 386 -13.13 0.71 4.91
N TRP A 387 -13.36 0.16 6.10
CA TRP A 387 -12.43 -0.72 6.79
C TRP A 387 -13.18 -1.67 7.72
N ALA A 388 -12.68 -2.89 7.85
CA ALA A 388 -13.16 -3.84 8.86
C ALA A 388 -12.08 -4.86 9.24
N PRO A 389 -11.99 -5.26 10.52
CA PRO A 389 -11.17 -6.40 10.94
C PRO A 389 -11.94 -7.70 10.72
N PHE A 390 -11.24 -8.78 10.38
CA PHE A 390 -11.86 -10.08 10.16
C PHE A 390 -10.92 -11.25 10.49
N THR A 391 -11.46 -12.45 10.49
CA THR A 391 -10.72 -13.71 10.50
C THR A 391 -11.35 -14.72 9.56
N LEU A 392 -10.66 -15.82 9.27
CA LEU A 392 -11.23 -16.91 8.47
C LEU A 392 -12.34 -17.62 9.26
N ALA A 393 -13.32 -18.18 8.54
CA ALA A 393 -14.57 -18.67 9.13
C ALA A 393 -14.37 -19.81 10.13
N SER A 394 -13.39 -20.67 9.89
CA SER A 394 -13.14 -21.90 10.65
C SER A 394 -11.74 -21.93 11.26
N ASP A 395 -11.57 -22.65 12.38
CA ASP A 395 -10.25 -22.88 12.95
C ASP A 395 -9.37 -23.77 12.06
N GLU A 396 -9.98 -24.64 11.25
CA GLU A 396 -9.30 -25.43 10.23
C GLU A 396 -8.63 -24.52 9.19
N ASP A 397 -9.35 -23.52 8.68
CA ASP A 397 -8.78 -22.57 7.73
C ASP A 397 -7.70 -21.68 8.36
N LYS A 398 -7.87 -21.28 9.63
CA LYS A 398 -6.83 -20.55 10.38
C LYS A 398 -5.58 -21.39 10.63
N ALA A 399 -5.71 -22.72 10.68
CA ALA A 399 -4.56 -23.62 10.81
C ALA A 399 -3.75 -23.70 9.50
N ARG A 400 -4.36 -23.36 8.35
CA ARG A 400 -3.69 -23.30 7.04
C ARG A 400 -2.87 -22.04 6.84
N LEU A 401 -2.94 -21.06 7.74
CA LEU A 401 -2.19 -19.80 7.68
C LEU A 401 -0.71 -20.01 8.01
N LEU A 402 -0.02 -20.76 7.15
CA LEU A 402 1.41 -21.06 7.23
C LEU A 402 2.18 -20.19 6.22
N PRO A 403 3.45 -19.83 6.49
CA PRO A 403 4.35 -19.22 5.52
C PRO A 403 4.18 -19.73 4.07
N GLY A 404 4.07 -18.80 3.13
CA GLY A 404 3.89 -19.06 1.70
C GLY A 404 2.47 -19.44 1.28
N THR A 405 1.53 -19.58 2.23
CA THR A 405 0.12 -19.86 1.89
C THR A 405 -0.49 -18.65 1.22
N ARG A 406 -1.02 -18.85 0.01
CA ARG A 406 -1.81 -17.83 -0.69
C ARG A 406 -3.30 -17.99 -0.40
N ILE A 407 -3.94 -16.88 -0.08
CA ILE A 407 -5.37 -16.78 0.22
C ILE A 407 -5.95 -15.74 -0.75
N TYR A 408 -7.07 -16.07 -1.38
CA TYR A 408 -7.75 -15.18 -2.30
C TYR A 408 -8.94 -14.59 -1.59
N PHE A 409 -9.03 -13.26 -1.59
CA PHE A 409 -10.15 -12.49 -1.07
C PHE A 409 -10.92 -11.85 -2.22
N ALA A 410 -12.21 -11.68 -2.02
CA ALA A 410 -13.02 -10.89 -2.91
C ALA A 410 -14.11 -10.16 -2.13
N VAL A 411 -14.41 -8.94 -2.55
CA VAL A 411 -15.42 -8.08 -1.96
C VAL A 411 -16.48 -7.72 -3.01
N ARG A 412 -17.75 -7.70 -2.59
CA ARG A 412 -18.88 -7.25 -3.40
C ARG A 412 -19.58 -6.09 -2.72
N ASP A 413 -19.96 -5.08 -3.49
CA ASP A 413 -20.86 -4.03 -3.03
C ASP A 413 -22.28 -4.61 -2.98
N ILE A 414 -22.85 -4.68 -1.78
CA ILE A 414 -24.20 -5.19 -1.50
C ILE A 414 -25.11 -4.07 -0.97
N SER A 415 -24.77 -2.81 -1.23
CA SER A 415 -25.55 -1.63 -0.83
C SER A 415 -26.95 -1.59 -1.45
N GLN A 416 -27.23 -2.45 -2.43
CA GLN A 416 -28.46 -2.47 -3.23
C GLN A 416 -28.96 -3.91 -3.36
N VAL A 417 -30.28 -4.10 -3.32
CA VAL A 417 -30.91 -5.42 -3.46
C VAL A 417 -30.55 -5.98 -4.83
N ASP A 418 -30.02 -7.20 -4.85
CA ASP A 418 -29.62 -7.94 -6.06
C ASP A 418 -28.68 -7.16 -7.02
N GLY A 419 -28.01 -6.11 -6.54
CA GLY A 419 -27.24 -5.19 -7.38
C GLY A 419 -28.10 -4.51 -8.46
N ASP A 420 -29.41 -4.39 -8.25
CA ASP A 420 -30.34 -3.72 -9.16
C ASP A 420 -30.17 -2.20 -9.17
N GLY A 421 -29.43 -1.67 -8.18
CA GLY A 421 -29.13 -0.28 -7.84
C GLY A 421 -30.25 0.76 -7.86
N SER A 422 -31.50 0.32 -7.98
CA SER A 422 -32.69 1.15 -7.79
C SER A 422 -33.31 0.97 -6.41
N THR A 423 -33.03 -0.15 -5.75
CA THR A 423 -33.63 -0.54 -4.47
C THR A 423 -32.56 -0.67 -3.36
N PRO A 424 -32.42 0.33 -2.46
CA PRO A 424 -31.51 0.23 -1.32
C PRO A 424 -31.85 -0.96 -0.42
N VAL A 425 -30.83 -1.55 0.19
CA VAL A 425 -31.03 -2.53 1.28
C VAL A 425 -31.36 -1.80 2.58
N THR A 426 -32.60 -1.36 2.74
CA THR A 426 -33.05 -0.78 4.01
C THR A 426 -33.15 -1.88 5.08
N ASP A 427 -32.60 -1.66 6.28
CA ASP A 427 -32.56 -2.64 7.39
C ASP A 427 -31.61 -3.84 7.15
N THR A 428 -30.32 -3.55 6.97
CA THR A 428 -29.29 -4.60 6.84
C THR A 428 -28.98 -5.30 8.17
N GLY A 429 -29.29 -4.66 9.30
CA GLY A 429 -28.74 -5.02 10.60
C GLY A 429 -27.20 -5.05 10.62
N VAL A 430 -26.54 -4.31 9.71
CA VAL A 430 -25.08 -4.25 9.57
C VAL A 430 -24.60 -2.90 10.09
N GLY A 431 -23.85 -2.91 11.19
CA GLY A 431 -23.30 -1.72 11.84
C GLY A 431 -24.36 -0.85 12.52
N HIS A 432 -23.90 0.25 13.15
CA HIS A 432 -24.74 1.18 13.90
C HIS A 432 -25.94 1.73 13.13
N TRP A 433 -25.74 1.97 11.84
CA TRP A 433 -26.71 2.65 11.00
C TRP A 433 -27.64 1.61 10.38
N ALA A 434 -28.78 1.38 11.01
CA ALA A 434 -29.84 0.50 10.47
C ALA A 434 -30.35 0.91 9.07
N THR A 435 -29.89 2.04 8.53
CA THR A 435 -30.00 2.36 7.10
C THR A 435 -28.80 1.77 6.36
N GLY A 436 -28.91 0.50 5.97
CA GLY A 436 -27.99 -0.06 4.98
C GLY A 436 -28.28 0.52 3.59
N GLY A 437 -27.24 0.66 2.79
CA GLY A 437 -27.40 1.00 1.37
C GLY A 437 -27.71 2.45 1.01
N ARG A 438 -27.59 2.75 -0.29
CA ARG A 438 -27.74 4.10 -0.86
C ARG A 438 -29.16 4.35 -1.33
N ASP A 439 -29.79 5.43 -0.91
CA ASP A 439 -31.17 5.75 -1.29
C ASP A 439 -31.25 6.47 -2.65
N TYR A 440 -31.06 5.71 -3.75
CA TYR A 440 -31.19 6.24 -5.11
C TYR A 440 -32.62 6.68 -5.45
N ALA A 441 -33.64 6.16 -4.76
CA ALA A 441 -35.03 6.50 -5.01
C ALA A 441 -35.33 7.95 -4.63
N ASN A 442 -34.80 8.41 -3.49
CA ASN A 442 -35.02 9.77 -3.01
C ASN A 442 -33.84 10.73 -3.29
N TYR A 443 -32.66 10.20 -3.63
CA TYR A 443 -31.43 10.99 -3.81
C TYR A 443 -30.64 10.61 -5.08
N GLY A 444 -31.34 10.17 -6.14
CA GLY A 444 -30.71 9.72 -7.40
C GLY A 444 -29.94 10.79 -8.16
N ASP A 445 -30.14 12.08 -7.86
CA ASP A 445 -29.35 13.20 -8.40
C ASP A 445 -27.98 13.35 -7.74
N THR A 446 -27.79 12.73 -6.57
CA THR A 446 -26.52 12.78 -5.82
C THR A 446 -25.58 11.62 -6.13
N PHE A 447 -26.08 10.57 -6.78
CA PHE A 447 -25.34 9.34 -7.05
C PHE A 447 -25.42 8.97 -8.54
N ASP A 448 -24.32 8.52 -9.10
CA ASP A 448 -24.24 8.11 -10.51
C ASP A 448 -24.66 6.65 -10.69
N TYR A 449 -25.97 6.41 -10.61
CA TYR A 449 -26.54 5.07 -10.74
C TYR A 449 -26.24 4.42 -12.09
N ALA A 450 -26.27 5.18 -13.18
CA ALA A 450 -26.04 4.66 -14.53
C ALA A 450 -24.60 4.14 -14.69
N GLY A 451 -23.62 4.79 -14.05
CA GLY A 451 -22.25 4.29 -13.97
C GLY A 451 -22.10 3.07 -13.07
N ASP A 452 -22.81 3.02 -11.95
CA ASP A 452 -22.69 1.94 -10.96
C ASP A 452 -23.33 0.63 -11.41
N GLN A 453 -24.53 0.69 -11.99
CA GLN A 453 -25.35 -0.46 -12.37
C GLN A 453 -24.59 -1.62 -13.06
N PRO A 454 -23.76 -1.39 -14.10
CA PRO A 454 -23.07 -2.48 -14.79
C PRO A 454 -22.10 -3.27 -13.91
N VAL A 455 -21.62 -2.70 -12.80
CA VAL A 455 -20.57 -3.33 -11.99
C VAL A 455 -20.99 -3.73 -10.58
N LEU A 456 -22.18 -3.34 -10.10
CA LEU A 456 -22.66 -3.68 -8.75
C LEU A 456 -22.68 -5.20 -8.47
N LYS A 457 -22.90 -6.02 -9.49
CA LYS A 457 -22.90 -7.48 -9.37
C LYS A 457 -21.49 -8.09 -9.39
N LEU A 458 -20.51 -7.32 -9.85
CA LEU A 458 -19.14 -7.78 -9.98
C LEU A 458 -18.43 -7.73 -8.62
N ILE A 459 -17.42 -8.57 -8.48
CA ILE A 459 -16.55 -8.59 -7.32
C ILE A 459 -15.30 -7.73 -7.57
N LYS A 460 -14.65 -7.27 -6.52
CA LYS A 460 -13.26 -6.81 -6.56
C LYS A 460 -12.40 -7.86 -5.84
N ARG A 461 -11.27 -8.22 -6.43
CA ARG A 461 -10.40 -9.29 -5.95
C ARG A 461 -9.06 -8.74 -5.48
N ILE A 462 -8.52 -9.38 -4.46
CA ILE A 462 -7.16 -9.21 -3.94
C ILE A 462 -6.74 -10.53 -3.29
N ASP A 463 -5.49 -10.94 -3.39
CA ASP A 463 -5.00 -12.10 -2.65
C ASP A 463 -4.09 -11.70 -1.49
N TYR A 464 -3.52 -12.66 -0.78
CA TYR A 464 -2.57 -12.42 0.29
C TYR A 464 -1.68 -13.63 0.44
N ILE A 465 -0.36 -13.43 0.49
CA ILE A 465 0.63 -14.45 0.80
C ILE A 465 1.02 -14.29 2.26
N VAL A 466 0.85 -15.36 3.05
CA VAL A 466 1.30 -15.37 4.45
C VAL A 466 2.84 -15.27 4.47
N PRO A 467 3.43 -14.24 5.08
CA PRO A 467 4.87 -14.01 5.05
C PRO A 467 5.64 -15.10 5.79
N GLY A 468 6.89 -15.32 5.39
CA GLY A 468 7.78 -16.32 5.97
C GLY A 468 8.31 -15.97 7.36
N GLY A 469 8.50 -14.67 7.62
CA GLY A 469 8.97 -14.16 8.90
C GLY A 469 8.12 -13.04 9.46
N HIS A 470 8.50 -12.63 10.66
CA HIS A 470 7.98 -11.43 11.29
C HIS A 470 9.08 -10.39 11.31
N PRO A 471 8.84 -9.20 10.73
CA PRO A 471 9.74 -8.08 10.90
C PRO A 471 10.03 -7.89 12.38
N SER A 472 11.26 -8.20 12.77
CA SER A 472 11.73 -7.84 14.10
C SER A 472 12.06 -6.36 14.06
N PRO A 473 11.69 -5.58 15.10
CA PRO A 473 12.26 -4.25 15.28
C PRO A 473 13.78 -4.33 15.15
N VAL A 474 14.45 -3.24 14.79
CA VAL A 474 15.90 -3.13 14.96
C VAL A 474 16.17 -3.44 16.44
N THR A 475 16.54 -4.68 16.76
CA THR A 475 17.03 -5.01 18.08
C THR A 475 18.34 -4.28 18.18
N TYR A 476 18.44 -3.31 19.10
CA TYR A 476 19.68 -2.62 19.40
C TYR A 476 20.82 -3.64 19.40
N GLU A 477 21.66 -3.61 18.35
CA GLU A 477 23.01 -4.07 18.52
C GLU A 477 23.60 -2.99 19.43
N THR A 478 23.59 -3.24 20.75
CA THR A 478 24.39 -2.46 21.71
C THR A 478 25.86 -2.76 21.46
N GLY A 479 26.30 -2.62 20.22
CA GLY A 479 27.60 -2.93 19.65
C GLY A 479 28.70 -2.03 20.20
N TYR A 480 28.73 -1.82 21.51
CA TYR A 480 29.98 -1.90 22.21
C TYR A 480 30.65 -3.19 21.72
N PRO A 481 31.80 -3.12 21.03
CA PRO A 481 32.58 -4.32 20.80
C PRO A 481 32.78 -4.95 22.18
N VAL A 482 32.29 -6.18 22.36
CA VAL A 482 32.63 -6.97 23.54
C VAL A 482 34.17 -7.00 23.52
N PRO A 483 34.85 -6.41 24.52
CA PRO A 483 36.31 -6.48 24.57
C PRO A 483 36.66 -7.96 24.53
N PRO A 484 37.69 -8.38 23.78
CA PRO A 484 38.07 -9.78 23.74
C PRO A 484 38.25 -10.26 25.19
N GLU A 485 37.40 -11.19 25.62
CA GLU A 485 37.65 -11.97 26.82
C GLU A 485 39.06 -12.56 26.63
N ASN A 486 39.96 -12.28 27.59
CA ASN A 486 41.38 -12.68 27.64
C ASN A 486 42.43 -11.65 27.21
N LEU A 487 42.40 -10.46 27.82
CA LEU A 487 43.65 -9.78 28.20
C LEU A 487 43.71 -9.63 29.73
N GLU A 488 44.09 -10.71 30.40
CA GLU A 488 44.72 -10.62 31.71
C GLU A 488 46.01 -9.80 31.56
N VAL A 489 45.98 -8.57 32.08
CA VAL A 489 47.20 -7.80 32.33
C VAL A 489 47.99 -8.51 33.42
N LYS A 490 49.15 -9.05 33.06
CA LYS A 490 50.24 -9.34 34.01
C LYS A 490 51.25 -8.20 34.02
#